data_AF-A0A9E3X5A5-F1
#
_entry.id   AF-A0A9E3X5A5-F1
#
_cell.length_a   1.000
_cell.length_b   1.000
_cell.length_c   1.000
_cell.angle_alpha   90.00
_cell.angle_beta   90.00
_cell.angle_gamma   90.00
#
_symmetry.space_group_name_H-M   'P 1'
#
loop_
_entity.id
_entity.type
_entity.pdbx_description
1 polymer ?
#
loop_
_entity_poly.entity_id
_entity_poly.type
_entity_poly.pdbx_seq_one_letter_code
_entity_poly.pdbx_strand_id
1 'polypeptide(L)'
;ALMDSDADTIPDVVECKDQVPCEDLDQDGHPNSLDIDSDGDGIVDAIEAVAWTSVTQTVAAANLVVELFPTEHRSRPANVDLVAQPLDSDGDGLPDYLDRDSDNDTVPDAIEGHDGNGDGQPDLVAQGVDRDGDGLDDSYDTFMSDTLDSQNALASSVAPPGQNGAAPYWRNPDDDGDGIPTADEIGDGPLDKNQNGIPDYLEPATLPLQIYLPFILKAND
;
A
#
# COMPACT_ATOMS: atom_id res chain seq x y z
N ALA A 1 24.77 1.97 -13.50
CA ALA A 1 23.52 2.14 -12.76
C ALA A 1 22.56 2.88 -13.68
N LEU A 2 21.28 2.56 -13.61
CA LEU A 2 20.27 3.53 -14.02
C LEU A 2 20.36 4.73 -13.06
N MET A 3 19.90 5.90 -13.49
CA MET A 3 19.72 7.02 -12.57
C MET A 3 18.59 6.63 -11.61
N ASP A 4 18.76 7.04 -10.36
CA ASP A 4 17.87 6.82 -9.22
C ASP A 4 18.19 8.02 -8.33
N SER A 5 17.35 9.03 -8.44
CA SER A 5 17.67 10.40 -8.02
C SER A 5 17.26 10.68 -6.57
N ASP A 6 16.30 9.95 -6.02
CA ASP A 6 15.89 9.93 -4.61
C ASP A 6 16.41 8.73 -3.81
N ALA A 7 17.03 7.75 -4.47
CA ALA A 7 17.67 6.59 -3.85
C ALA A 7 16.68 5.66 -3.12
N ASP A 8 15.44 5.62 -3.59
CA ASP A 8 14.35 4.78 -3.07
C ASP A 8 14.38 3.34 -3.66
N THR A 9 15.32 3.09 -4.60
CA THR A 9 15.54 1.86 -5.36
C THR A 9 14.72 1.70 -6.65
N ILE A 10 13.78 2.59 -6.94
CA ILE A 10 13.08 2.71 -8.21
C ILE A 10 13.90 3.65 -9.13
N PRO A 11 14.26 3.23 -10.36
CA PRO A 11 15.04 4.12 -11.22
C PRO A 11 14.20 5.22 -11.89
N ASP A 12 14.77 6.43 -12.11
CA ASP A 12 14.13 7.55 -12.83
C ASP A 12 13.47 7.17 -14.16
N VAL A 13 14.03 6.18 -14.86
CA VAL A 13 13.48 5.72 -16.16
C VAL A 13 12.17 4.94 -16.01
N VAL A 14 11.96 4.32 -14.85
CA VAL A 14 10.71 3.64 -14.44
C VAL A 14 9.71 4.68 -13.97
N GLU A 15 10.12 5.57 -13.06
CA GLU A 15 9.27 6.61 -12.48
C GLU A 15 8.75 7.59 -13.51
N CYS A 16 9.65 8.15 -14.32
CA CYS A 16 9.27 9.14 -15.30
C CYS A 16 8.63 8.52 -16.55
N LYS A 17 8.62 7.20 -16.72
CA LYS A 17 8.06 6.51 -17.91
C LYS A 17 8.55 7.13 -19.24
N ASP A 18 9.83 7.48 -19.33
CA ASP A 18 10.48 8.22 -20.43
C ASP A 18 9.93 9.65 -20.72
N GLN A 19 9.18 10.25 -19.79
CA GLN A 19 8.62 11.60 -19.88
C GLN A 19 9.56 12.64 -19.24
N VAL A 20 9.74 13.79 -19.92
CA VAL A 20 10.51 14.93 -19.40
C VAL A 20 9.74 16.24 -19.69
N PRO A 21 9.40 17.05 -18.66
CA PRO A 21 9.65 16.82 -17.24
C PRO A 21 8.94 15.57 -16.71
N CYS A 22 9.51 14.96 -15.68
CA CYS A 22 8.87 13.87 -14.93
C CYS A 22 7.52 14.36 -14.39
N GLU A 23 6.57 13.44 -14.22
CA GLU A 23 5.30 13.77 -13.59
C GLU A 23 5.52 14.08 -12.10
N ASP A 24 4.58 14.82 -11.53
CA ASP A 24 4.46 15.17 -10.12
C ASP A 24 2.99 14.84 -9.82
N LEU A 25 2.77 13.60 -9.39
CA LEU A 25 1.45 12.97 -9.37
C LEU A 25 0.59 13.57 -8.26
N ASP A 26 1.17 13.81 -7.10
CA ASP A 26 0.47 14.33 -5.93
C ASP A 26 0.42 15.87 -5.86
N GLN A 27 1.28 16.56 -6.63
CA GLN A 27 1.41 18.01 -6.74
C GLN A 27 2.00 18.69 -5.49
N ASP A 28 2.84 17.98 -4.74
CA ASP A 28 3.56 18.55 -3.59
C ASP A 28 4.76 19.44 -4.01
N GLY A 29 5.20 19.31 -5.26
CA GLY A 29 6.31 20.07 -5.85
C GLY A 29 7.60 19.25 -6.07
N HIS A 30 7.59 17.97 -5.73
CA HIS A 30 8.61 16.98 -6.04
C HIS A 30 8.10 16.12 -7.22
N PRO A 31 8.81 16.07 -8.35
CA PRO A 31 8.49 15.10 -9.39
C PRO A 31 8.77 13.68 -8.89
N ASN A 32 8.02 12.68 -9.34
CA ASN A 32 8.06 11.26 -8.93
C ASN A 32 9.43 10.55 -9.02
N SER A 33 10.50 11.22 -9.47
CA SER A 33 11.86 10.69 -9.44
C SER A 33 12.74 11.41 -8.41
N LEU A 34 12.13 12.20 -7.55
CA LEU A 34 12.74 12.97 -6.47
C LEU A 34 11.85 12.92 -5.22
N ASP A 35 10.88 12.01 -5.21
CA ASP A 35 9.76 11.93 -4.29
C ASP A 35 9.64 10.47 -3.87
N ILE A 36 9.73 10.21 -2.56
CA ILE A 36 9.70 8.85 -2.02
C ILE A 36 8.27 8.37 -1.67
N ASP A 37 7.25 9.20 -1.90
CA ASP A 37 5.81 8.96 -1.67
C ASP A 37 5.03 9.61 -2.83
N SER A 38 5.28 9.13 -4.05
CA SER A 38 4.95 9.78 -5.32
C SER A 38 3.46 10.09 -5.49
N ASP A 39 2.57 9.34 -4.86
CA ASP A 39 1.12 9.54 -4.94
C ASP A 39 0.54 10.26 -3.70
N GLY A 40 1.36 10.45 -2.67
CA GLY A 40 1.13 11.28 -1.48
C GLY A 40 0.16 10.64 -0.49
N ASP A 41 0.15 9.32 -0.38
CA ASP A 41 -0.75 8.56 0.47
C ASP A 41 -0.13 8.23 1.85
N GLY A 42 1.18 8.46 2.01
CA GLY A 42 1.94 8.25 3.23
C GLY A 42 2.58 6.86 3.35
N ILE A 43 2.57 6.07 2.29
CA ILE A 43 3.27 4.80 2.13
C ILE A 43 4.42 5.04 1.15
N VAL A 44 5.65 4.65 1.51
CA VAL A 44 6.79 4.98 0.65
C VAL A 44 6.86 4.07 -0.59
N ASP A 45 7.24 4.67 -1.73
CA ASP A 45 7.28 4.06 -3.06
C ASP A 45 8.00 2.69 -3.08
N ALA A 46 9.13 2.58 -2.38
CA ALA A 46 9.90 1.35 -2.32
C ALA A 46 9.17 0.19 -1.62
N ILE A 47 8.26 0.49 -0.69
CA ILE A 47 7.37 -0.50 -0.05
C ILE A 47 6.27 -0.90 -1.03
N GLU A 48 5.77 0.06 -1.79
CA GLU A 48 4.67 -0.10 -2.74
C GLU A 48 5.07 -0.89 -3.99
N ALA A 49 6.24 -0.60 -4.54
CA ALA A 49 6.75 -1.23 -5.75
C ALA A 49 7.03 -2.74 -5.61
N VAL A 50 6.85 -3.36 -4.43
CA VAL A 50 7.25 -4.74 -4.14
C VAL A 50 6.23 -5.61 -3.44
N ALA A 51 6.22 -6.90 -3.75
CA ALA A 51 5.40 -7.87 -3.03
C ALA A 51 5.85 -8.09 -1.57
N TRP A 52 4.90 -8.05 -0.63
CA TRP A 52 5.05 -8.28 0.82
C TRP A 52 5.76 -9.59 1.23
N THR A 53 5.60 -10.63 0.42
CA THR A 53 6.31 -11.91 0.62
C THR A 53 7.83 -11.77 0.43
N SER A 54 8.28 -10.77 -0.32
CA SER A 54 9.69 -10.44 -0.54
C SER A 54 10.28 -9.58 0.59
N VAL A 55 9.45 -8.75 1.24
CA VAL A 55 9.83 -7.91 2.39
C VAL A 55 10.06 -8.79 3.63
N THR A 56 9.10 -9.64 3.97
CA THR A 56 9.11 -10.45 5.22
C THR A 56 10.14 -11.58 5.22
N GLN A 57 10.53 -12.10 4.04
CA GLN A 57 11.51 -13.19 3.94
C GLN A 57 12.97 -12.71 4.10
N THR A 58 13.20 -11.39 4.07
CA THR A 58 14.56 -10.80 3.96
C THR A 58 15.04 -10.06 5.22
N VAL A 59 14.14 -9.54 6.06
CA VAL A 59 14.54 -8.94 7.36
C VAL A 59 15.15 -9.96 8.36
N ALA A 60 14.83 -11.24 8.23
CA ALA A 60 15.35 -12.29 9.12
C ALA A 60 16.68 -12.92 8.66
N ALA A 61 17.08 -12.72 7.41
CA ALA A 61 18.23 -13.40 6.82
C ALA A 61 19.19 -12.42 6.13
N ALA A 62 20.03 -11.81 6.97
CA ALA A 62 21.35 -11.30 6.57
C ALA A 62 21.38 -10.14 5.59
N ASN A 63 21.02 -8.93 6.05
CA ASN A 63 21.61 -7.67 5.58
C ASN A 63 21.74 -7.55 4.04
N LEU A 64 20.77 -8.11 3.34
CA LEU A 64 20.70 -8.17 1.89
C LEU A 64 19.52 -7.27 1.55
N VAL A 65 19.85 -6.05 1.16
CA VAL A 65 18.92 -5.16 0.46
C VAL A 65 18.27 -6.02 -0.62
N VAL A 66 16.95 -6.09 -0.64
CA VAL A 66 16.29 -6.61 -1.83
C VAL A 66 16.58 -5.57 -2.90
N GLU A 67 17.64 -5.77 -3.69
CA GLU A 67 17.86 -5.00 -4.91
C GLU A 67 16.81 -5.45 -5.91
N LEU A 68 15.62 -4.86 -5.81
CA LEU A 68 14.50 -5.05 -6.74
C LEU A 68 14.92 -4.60 -8.14
N PHE A 69 15.73 -3.55 -8.15
CA PHE A 69 16.45 -3.04 -9.30
C PHE A 69 17.95 -3.07 -8.96
N PRO A 70 18.77 -3.91 -9.62
CA PRO A 70 20.18 -4.00 -9.29
C PRO A 70 20.91 -2.69 -9.59
N THR A 71 21.32 -1.97 -8.54
CA THR A 71 22.10 -0.73 -8.65
C THR A 71 23.59 -1.01 -8.88
N GLU A 72 24.07 -2.24 -8.59
CA GLU A 72 25.47 -2.62 -8.79
C GLU A 72 25.81 -3.59 -9.94
N HIS A 73 26.79 -3.16 -10.73
CA HIS A 73 27.20 -3.68 -12.03
C HIS A 73 28.00 -4.99 -11.95
N ARG A 74 27.42 -6.10 -11.46
CA ARG A 74 28.00 -7.44 -11.69
C ARG A 74 27.45 -8.07 -12.97
N SER A 75 28.14 -7.78 -14.08
CA SER A 75 28.18 -8.54 -15.34
C SER A 75 26.92 -9.37 -15.67
N ARG A 76 25.82 -8.70 -16.05
CA ARG A 76 24.62 -9.40 -16.52
C ARG A 76 24.79 -9.89 -17.96
N PRO A 77 24.59 -11.20 -18.25
CA PRO A 77 24.59 -11.71 -19.63
C PRO A 77 23.40 -11.12 -20.40
N ALA A 78 23.62 -10.84 -21.69
CA ALA A 78 22.79 -10.04 -22.58
C ALA A 78 21.45 -10.68 -23.02
N ASN A 79 20.74 -11.35 -22.11
CA ASN A 79 19.50 -12.07 -22.44
C ASN A 79 18.57 -12.27 -21.22
N VAL A 80 18.50 -11.28 -20.33
CA VAL A 80 17.49 -11.22 -19.27
C VAL A 80 16.81 -9.86 -19.35
N ASP A 81 15.71 -9.83 -20.09
CA ASP A 81 14.73 -8.75 -20.16
C ASP A 81 13.89 -8.78 -18.87
N LEU A 82 14.54 -8.43 -17.76
CA LEU A 82 13.88 -8.21 -16.47
C LEU A 82 14.36 -6.83 -16.01
N VAL A 83 13.68 -5.79 -16.48
CA VAL A 83 13.26 -4.73 -15.56
C VAL A 83 12.10 -5.37 -14.82
N ALA A 84 12.26 -5.69 -13.53
CA ALA A 84 11.11 -6.06 -12.73
C ALA A 84 10.11 -4.90 -12.89
N GLN A 85 8.92 -5.15 -13.41
CA GLN A 85 7.91 -4.09 -13.36
C GLN A 85 7.59 -3.88 -11.89
N PRO A 86 7.44 -2.63 -11.43
CA PRO A 86 6.84 -2.34 -10.14
C PRO A 86 5.53 -3.13 -9.97
N LEU A 87 5.16 -3.43 -8.73
CA LEU A 87 3.90 -4.10 -8.45
C LEU A 87 2.71 -3.25 -8.95
N ASP A 88 1.68 -3.95 -9.40
CA ASP A 88 0.40 -3.45 -9.90
C ASP A 88 -0.61 -4.49 -9.40
N SER A 89 -1.24 -4.19 -8.26
CA SER A 89 -1.98 -5.15 -7.45
C SER A 89 -3.35 -5.45 -8.02
N ASP A 90 -4.01 -4.47 -8.63
CA ASP A 90 -5.33 -4.59 -9.23
C ASP A 90 -5.29 -4.91 -10.75
N GLY A 91 -4.15 -4.65 -11.40
CA GLY A 91 -3.90 -4.92 -12.81
C GLY A 91 -4.46 -3.86 -13.76
N ASP A 92 -4.70 -2.63 -13.32
CA ASP A 92 -5.20 -1.55 -14.19
C ASP A 92 -4.11 -0.90 -15.07
N GLY A 93 -2.84 -1.18 -14.75
CA GLY A 93 -1.66 -0.70 -15.46
C GLY A 93 -0.99 0.52 -14.83
N LEU A 94 -1.48 1.00 -13.69
CA LEU A 94 -0.81 1.94 -12.80
C LEU A 94 -0.07 1.12 -11.72
N PRO A 95 1.23 1.33 -11.53
CA PRO A 95 1.93 0.73 -10.41
C PRO A 95 1.39 1.19 -9.06
N ASP A 96 1.42 0.32 -8.04
CA ASP A 96 0.96 0.61 -6.67
C ASP A 96 1.54 1.93 -6.15
N TYR A 97 2.86 2.17 -6.31
CA TYR A 97 3.51 3.44 -5.86
C TYR A 97 3.04 4.72 -6.57
N LEU A 98 2.14 4.59 -7.55
CA LEU A 98 1.53 5.69 -8.29
C LEU A 98 0.01 5.62 -8.24
N ASP A 99 -0.57 4.70 -7.47
CA ASP A 99 -2.00 4.44 -7.40
C ASP A 99 -2.50 4.67 -5.97
N ARG A 100 -3.56 5.48 -5.84
CA ARG A 100 -4.10 5.91 -4.54
C ARG A 100 -5.12 4.95 -3.93
N ASP A 101 -5.41 3.87 -4.66
CA ASP A 101 -6.39 2.83 -4.37
C ASP A 101 -5.88 1.55 -5.07
N SER A 102 -4.77 1.02 -4.56
CA SER A 102 -3.92 -0.01 -5.18
C SER A 102 -4.61 -1.34 -5.44
N ASP A 103 -5.76 -1.61 -4.82
CA ASP A 103 -6.60 -2.77 -5.13
C ASP A 103 -7.97 -2.44 -5.78
N ASN A 104 -8.21 -1.14 -6.01
CA ASN A 104 -9.40 -0.58 -6.63
C ASN A 104 -10.71 -1.02 -5.95
N ASP A 105 -10.68 -1.13 -4.62
CA ASP A 105 -11.81 -1.54 -3.80
C ASP A 105 -12.67 -0.37 -3.29
N THR A 106 -12.30 0.86 -3.64
CA THR A 106 -12.94 2.15 -3.33
C THR A 106 -12.58 2.77 -1.98
N VAL A 107 -11.76 2.11 -1.17
CA VAL A 107 -11.11 2.73 -0.01
C VAL A 107 -9.73 3.24 -0.46
N PRO A 108 -9.32 4.48 -0.12
CA PRO A 108 -7.99 4.95 -0.47
C PRO A 108 -6.90 4.32 0.40
N ASP A 109 -5.73 4.09 -0.19
CA ASP A 109 -4.55 3.53 0.46
C ASP A 109 -4.12 4.38 1.68
N ALA A 110 -4.23 5.71 1.58
CA ALA A 110 -4.02 6.65 2.68
C ALA A 110 -4.92 6.40 3.92
N ILE A 111 -6.04 5.69 3.77
CA ILE A 111 -6.89 5.24 4.89
C ILE A 111 -6.41 3.87 5.36
N GLU A 112 -6.32 2.90 4.47
CA GLU A 112 -6.05 1.49 4.80
C GLU A 112 -4.63 1.23 5.31
N GLY A 113 -3.65 1.96 4.77
CA GLY A 113 -2.26 1.95 5.22
C GLY A 113 -2.09 2.47 6.64
N HIS A 114 -3.03 3.28 7.12
CA HIS A 114 -2.90 4.03 8.38
C HIS A 114 -4.04 3.78 9.39
N ASP A 115 -5.03 2.95 9.09
CA ASP A 115 -6.10 2.56 10.03
C ASP A 115 -5.70 1.34 10.87
N GLY A 116 -4.78 1.55 11.83
CA GLY A 116 -4.30 0.49 12.71
C GLY A 116 -5.35 0.00 13.71
N ASN A 117 -6.46 0.73 13.86
CA ASN A 117 -7.49 0.46 14.86
C ASN A 117 -8.77 -0.17 14.26
N GLY A 118 -8.94 -0.10 12.94
CA GLY A 118 -10.02 -0.69 12.18
C GLY A 118 -11.36 0.04 12.35
N ASP A 119 -11.35 1.38 12.46
CA ASP A 119 -12.57 2.20 12.59
C ASP A 119 -12.92 3.00 11.33
N GLY A 120 -12.24 2.72 10.22
CA GLY A 120 -12.44 3.38 8.93
C GLY A 120 -11.88 4.80 8.88
N GLN A 121 -11.05 5.18 9.85
CA GLN A 121 -10.36 6.47 9.86
C GLN A 121 -8.86 6.25 10.01
N PRO A 122 -8.03 6.93 9.21
CA PRO A 122 -6.60 6.80 9.36
C PRO A 122 -6.12 7.39 10.70
N ASP A 123 -5.22 6.67 11.36
CA ASP A 123 -4.56 7.10 12.60
C ASP A 123 -3.52 8.22 12.34
N LEU A 124 -3.01 8.33 11.11
CA LEU A 124 -2.06 9.33 10.63
C LEU A 124 -2.61 10.05 9.40
N VAL A 125 -2.43 11.37 9.33
CA VAL A 125 -2.89 12.19 8.20
C VAL A 125 -1.83 13.24 7.90
N ALA A 126 -1.50 13.41 6.62
CA ALA A 126 -0.60 14.42 6.10
C ALA A 126 -0.88 15.81 6.70
N GLN A 127 0.18 16.51 7.10
CA GLN A 127 0.10 17.88 7.65
C GLN A 127 0.58 18.95 6.66
N GLY A 128 1.09 18.54 5.50
CA GLY A 128 1.74 19.39 4.50
C GLY A 128 3.07 19.93 4.99
N VAL A 129 3.78 19.18 5.83
CA VAL A 129 5.11 19.55 6.34
C VAL A 129 6.08 18.44 6.00
N ASP A 130 7.06 18.77 5.17
CA ASP A 130 8.21 17.94 4.81
C ASP A 130 9.46 18.75 5.19
N ARG A 131 10.28 18.24 6.11
CA ARG A 131 11.42 19.00 6.68
C ARG A 131 12.72 18.81 5.92
N ASP A 132 12.95 17.64 5.38
CA ASP A 132 14.14 17.26 4.64
C ASP A 132 13.96 17.39 3.13
N GLY A 133 12.74 17.51 2.63
CA GLY A 133 12.47 17.76 1.21
C GLY A 133 12.64 16.51 0.37
N ASP A 134 12.20 15.35 0.88
CA ASP A 134 12.22 14.09 0.15
C ASP A 134 10.83 13.62 -0.31
N GLY A 135 9.79 14.44 -0.12
CA GLY A 135 8.43 14.18 -0.60
C GLY A 135 7.52 13.52 0.42
N LEU A 136 8.07 12.86 1.45
CA LEU A 136 7.26 12.23 2.49
C LEU A 136 6.88 13.22 3.61
N ASP A 137 5.59 13.27 3.96
CA ASP A 137 5.14 14.14 5.05
C ASP A 137 5.68 13.69 6.43
N ASP A 138 6.09 14.66 7.25
CA ASP A 138 6.59 14.51 8.62
C ASP A 138 5.70 13.63 9.53
N SER A 139 4.40 13.53 9.23
CA SER A 139 3.47 12.68 9.99
C SER A 139 3.68 11.18 9.74
N TYR A 140 4.23 10.82 8.58
CA TYR A 140 4.58 9.47 8.16
C TYR A 140 6.08 9.19 8.30
N ASP A 141 6.88 10.25 8.29
CA ASP A 141 8.35 10.17 8.34
C ASP A 141 8.92 9.91 9.74
N THR A 142 9.73 8.85 9.85
CA THR A 142 10.45 8.48 11.06
C THR A 142 11.91 8.95 11.08
N PHE A 143 12.41 9.48 9.96
CA PHE A 143 13.80 9.88 9.72
C PHE A 143 13.93 11.29 9.10
N MET A 144 13.46 12.31 9.83
CA MET A 144 13.48 13.75 9.45
C MET A 144 14.88 14.42 9.38
N SER A 145 15.93 13.72 8.93
CA SER A 145 17.30 14.21 8.94
C SER A 145 18.12 13.74 7.74
N ASP A 146 18.16 14.62 6.73
CA ASP A 146 18.98 14.61 5.50
C ASP A 146 18.25 14.04 4.29
N THR A 147 18.26 14.85 3.22
CA THR A 147 17.81 14.54 1.87
C THR A 147 18.27 13.15 1.42
N LEU A 148 17.32 12.33 0.95
CA LEU A 148 17.60 11.17 0.10
C LEU A 148 18.45 10.08 0.79
N ASP A 149 18.11 9.73 2.03
CA ASP A 149 18.68 8.55 2.69
C ASP A 149 17.89 7.30 2.29
N SER A 150 18.56 6.35 1.65
CA SER A 150 18.06 4.98 1.40
C SER A 150 17.45 4.26 2.63
N GLN A 151 17.74 4.75 3.85
CA GLN A 151 17.08 4.27 5.05
C GLN A 151 15.65 4.82 5.23
N ASN A 152 15.35 6.04 4.77
CA ASN A 152 14.02 6.63 4.88
C ASN A 152 13.02 5.88 3.99
N ALA A 153 13.41 5.67 2.73
CA ALA A 153 12.66 4.93 1.72
C ALA A 153 12.34 3.46 2.09
N LEU A 154 12.95 2.88 3.13
CA LEU A 154 12.72 1.47 3.51
C LEU A 154 12.22 1.26 4.93
N ALA A 155 12.16 2.33 5.74
CA ALA A 155 11.89 2.20 7.18
C ALA A 155 10.83 3.16 7.72
N SER A 156 10.53 4.25 7.00
CA SER A 156 9.32 5.03 7.24
C SER A 156 8.11 4.32 6.65
N SER A 157 6.91 4.56 7.21
CA SER A 157 5.65 3.85 6.89
C SER A 157 5.68 2.32 7.14
N VAL A 158 5.43 1.90 8.38
CA VAL A 158 5.08 0.48 8.65
C VAL A 158 3.57 0.36 8.54
N ALA A 159 3.08 0.04 7.35
CA ALA A 159 1.71 -0.41 7.18
C ALA A 159 1.45 -1.63 8.09
N PRO A 160 0.31 -1.69 8.79
CA PRO A 160 -0.06 -2.89 9.52
C PRO A 160 -0.17 -4.06 8.54
N PRO A 161 0.40 -5.24 8.86
CA PRO A 161 0.15 -6.42 8.03
C PRO A 161 -1.35 -6.71 8.03
N GLY A 162 -1.91 -7.01 6.85
CA GLY A 162 -3.30 -7.40 6.74
C GLY A 162 -3.61 -8.67 7.54
N GLN A 163 -4.89 -8.99 7.68
CA GLN A 163 -5.31 -10.05 8.58
C GLN A 163 -4.63 -11.39 8.28
N ASN A 164 -4.26 -12.12 9.33
CA ASN A 164 -3.76 -13.49 9.25
C ASN A 164 -2.50 -13.70 8.37
N GLY A 165 -1.72 -12.64 8.12
CA GLY A 165 -0.52 -12.69 7.28
C GLY A 165 -0.82 -12.63 5.78
N ALA A 166 -1.98 -12.09 5.41
CA ALA A 166 -2.31 -11.68 4.05
C ALA A 166 -1.45 -10.47 3.60
N ALA A 167 -1.64 -10.02 2.36
CA ALA A 167 -1.19 -8.69 1.95
C ALA A 167 -1.81 -7.62 2.88
N PRO A 168 -1.23 -6.43 3.03
CA PRO A 168 -1.89 -5.31 3.69
C PRO A 168 -3.24 -5.01 3.06
N TYR A 169 -4.03 -4.27 3.82
CA TYR A 169 -5.39 -3.85 3.47
C TYR A 169 -5.41 -3.13 2.12
N TRP A 170 -4.58 -2.10 1.93
CA TRP A 170 -4.39 -1.35 0.67
C TRP A 170 -3.90 -2.16 -0.56
N ARG A 171 -3.86 -3.50 -0.52
CA ARG A 171 -3.65 -4.36 -1.71
C ARG A 171 -4.58 -5.57 -1.72
N ASN A 172 -5.58 -5.55 -0.86
CA ASN A 172 -6.42 -6.67 -0.54
C ASN A 172 -7.90 -6.26 -0.65
N PRO A 173 -8.56 -6.56 -1.78
CA PRO A 173 -9.91 -6.07 -2.09
C PRO A 173 -11.04 -6.74 -1.26
N ASP A 174 -10.69 -7.43 -0.18
CA ASP A 174 -11.55 -8.14 0.78
C ASP A 174 -10.92 -7.93 2.18
N ASP A 175 -11.10 -6.72 2.68
CA ASP A 175 -10.39 -6.16 3.84
C ASP A 175 -10.58 -6.97 5.13
N ASP A 176 -11.81 -7.41 5.39
CA ASP A 176 -12.14 -8.19 6.57
C ASP A 176 -11.92 -9.70 6.40
N GLY A 177 -11.68 -10.14 5.15
CA GLY A 177 -11.40 -11.52 4.77
C GLY A 177 -12.60 -12.46 4.90
N ASP A 178 -13.82 -11.95 4.81
CA ASP A 178 -15.04 -12.73 4.93
C ASP A 178 -15.50 -13.39 3.61
N GLY A 179 -14.90 -12.98 2.49
CA GLY A 179 -15.19 -13.45 1.14
C GLY A 179 -16.19 -12.59 0.35
N ILE A 180 -16.57 -11.42 0.85
CA ILE A 180 -17.30 -10.36 0.17
C ILE A 180 -16.29 -9.24 -0.13
N PRO A 181 -16.14 -8.80 -1.40
CA PRO A 181 -15.22 -7.71 -1.70
C PRO A 181 -15.63 -6.41 -1.01
N THR A 182 -14.66 -5.66 -0.52
CA THR A 182 -14.86 -4.35 0.13
C THR A 182 -15.75 -3.42 -0.70
N ALA A 183 -15.50 -3.35 -2.02
CA ALA A 183 -16.29 -2.58 -2.98
C ALA A 183 -17.79 -2.96 -3.02
N ASP A 184 -18.13 -4.23 -2.71
CA ASP A 184 -19.51 -4.71 -2.63
C ASP A 184 -20.19 -4.34 -1.29
N GLU A 185 -19.42 -3.90 -0.30
CA GLU A 185 -19.87 -3.59 1.05
C GLU A 185 -20.02 -2.09 1.33
N ILE A 186 -19.32 -1.24 0.57
CA ILE A 186 -19.29 0.21 0.79
C ILE A 186 -20.49 0.95 0.18
N GLY A 187 -21.15 0.45 -0.87
CA GLY A 187 -22.27 1.17 -1.48
C GLY A 187 -21.92 2.63 -1.85
N ASP A 188 -22.75 3.61 -1.48
CA ASP A 188 -22.55 5.06 -1.73
C ASP A 188 -21.81 5.84 -0.61
N GLY A 189 -21.05 5.14 0.25
CA GLY A 189 -20.17 5.68 1.30
C GLY A 189 -20.10 4.74 2.50
N PRO A 190 -19.11 4.85 3.42
CA PRO A 190 -18.82 3.83 4.44
C PRO A 190 -20.09 3.45 5.19
N LEU A 191 -20.63 2.28 4.83
CA LEU A 191 -21.88 1.79 5.39
C LEU A 191 -21.56 1.30 6.79
N ASP A 192 -22.07 1.95 7.83
CA ASP A 192 -22.13 1.40 9.19
C ASP A 192 -23.60 1.06 9.47
N LYS A 193 -24.04 -0.12 8.99
CA LYS A 193 -25.45 -0.52 9.09
C LYS A 193 -25.89 -0.70 10.54
N ASN A 194 -24.97 -1.02 11.43
CA ASN A 194 -25.27 -1.40 12.81
C ASN A 194 -25.03 -0.27 13.83
N GLN A 195 -24.43 0.85 13.40
CA GLN A 195 -24.13 2.07 14.16
C GLN A 195 -23.16 1.85 15.33
N ASN A 196 -22.20 0.93 15.19
CA ASN A 196 -21.18 0.69 16.21
C ASN A 196 -19.92 1.55 16.01
N GLY A 197 -19.82 2.30 14.91
CA GLY A 197 -18.67 3.13 14.57
C GLY A 197 -17.56 2.40 13.82
N ILE A 198 -17.80 1.17 13.34
CA ILE A 198 -16.92 0.43 12.44
C ILE A 198 -17.66 0.29 11.09
N PRO A 199 -17.04 0.64 9.96
CA PRO A 199 -17.62 0.40 8.65
C PRO A 199 -17.83 -1.10 8.39
N ASP A 200 -18.92 -1.43 7.70
CA ASP A 200 -19.32 -2.80 7.36
C ASP A 200 -18.20 -3.55 6.61
N TYR A 201 -17.39 -2.87 5.78
CA TYR A 201 -16.27 -3.50 5.04
C TYR A 201 -15.08 -3.93 5.93
N LEU A 202 -15.10 -3.51 7.20
CA LEU A 202 -14.17 -3.96 8.25
C LEU A 202 -14.88 -4.91 9.24
N GLU A 203 -16.13 -5.28 8.98
CA GLU A 203 -16.95 -6.13 9.84
C GLU A 203 -17.20 -7.52 9.22
N PRO A 204 -16.48 -8.58 9.64
CA PRO A 204 -16.63 -9.91 9.05
C PRO A 204 -18.09 -10.34 9.05
N ALA A 205 -18.65 -10.62 7.87
CA ALA A 205 -20.07 -10.90 7.72
C ALA A 205 -20.51 -11.93 8.75
N THR A 206 -21.33 -11.46 9.68
CA THR A 206 -22.04 -12.37 10.54
C THR A 206 -22.97 -13.17 9.64
N LEU A 207 -22.65 -14.44 9.40
CA LEU A 207 -23.54 -15.40 8.75
C LEU A 207 -24.96 -15.07 9.18
N PRO A 208 -25.88 -14.71 8.24
CA PRO A 208 -27.19 -14.22 8.62
C PRO A 208 -27.75 -15.26 9.55
N LEU A 209 -28.04 -14.85 10.80
CA LEU A 209 -28.61 -15.70 11.86
C LEU A 209 -29.55 -16.67 11.17
N GLN A 210 -29.11 -17.91 10.94
CA GLN A 210 -29.95 -18.90 10.32
C GLN A 210 -31.11 -18.98 11.28
N ILE A 211 -32.25 -18.46 10.85
CA ILE A 211 -33.47 -18.41 11.62
C ILE A 211 -33.68 -19.86 12.03
N TYR A 212 -33.33 -20.18 13.28
CA TYR A 212 -33.63 -21.44 13.90
C TYR A 212 -35.14 -21.40 14.05
N LEU A 213 -35.85 -21.72 12.96
CA LEU A 213 -37.25 -22.03 13.00
C LEU A 213 -37.33 -23.12 14.07
N PRO A 214 -37.99 -22.89 15.23
CA PRO A 214 -38.18 -23.96 16.17
C PRO A 214 -39.00 -24.99 15.41
N PHE A 215 -38.35 -26.09 15.02
CA PHE A 215 -39.02 -27.26 14.50
C PHE A 215 -39.79 -27.82 15.69
N ILE A 216 -40.98 -27.26 15.93
CA ILE A 216 -41.98 -27.84 16.81
C ILE A 216 -42.38 -29.13 16.11
N LEU A 217 -41.65 -30.20 16.42
CA LEU A 217 -42.20 -31.55 16.37
C LEU A 217 -43.43 -31.53 17.28
N LYS A 218 -44.60 -31.26 16.69
CA LYS A 218 -45.84 -31.78 17.26
C LYS A 218 -45.72 -33.29 17.21
N ALA A 219 -45.35 -33.87 18.35
CA ALA A 219 -45.73 -35.23 18.68
C ALA A 219 -47.25 -35.30 18.51
N ASN A 220 -47.69 -36.04 17.51
CA ASN A 220 -49.06 -36.53 17.48
C ASN A 220 -49.03 -37.92 18.13
N ASP A 221 -49.82 -38.03 19.19
CA ASP A 221 -50.23 -39.27 19.86
C ASP A 221 -50.74 -40.35 18.88
#